data_AF-A0A963MFZ1-F1
#
_entry.id   AF-A0A963MFZ1-F1
#
_cell.length_a   1.000
_cell.length_b   1.000
_cell.length_c   1.000
_cell.angle_alpha   90.00
_cell.angle_beta   90.00
_cell.angle_gamma   90.00
#
_symmetry.space_group_name_H-M   'P 1'
#
loop_
_entity.id
_entity.type
_entity.pdbx_description
1 polymer ?
#
loop_
_entity_poly.entity_id
_entity_poly.type
_entity_poly.pdbx_seq_one_letter_code
_entity_poly.pdbx_strand_id
1 'polypeptide(L)'
;MSVDLADLSVDKDTEGAREDLVIEGVLQLLERARRDVLVVSPYFVPGEQMMGVFQRLRARGVRVRVLTNSLASNDAPLAHVGYARYRQRLLALGVELYEMHALQRGMARTVVGSSGGGSRASLHAKLLVVDGRLVAVGSMNLDLRSQLQNSEVTLLIRSRPLAGEATTIVERTLAEDAWRIEATPQGGLHWHAPPGADFGDADGEPDASLGLQLLIQLLGPLAPDEML
;
A
#
# COMPACT_ATOMS: atom_id res chain seq x y z
N MET A 1 -12.62 18.16 21.89
CA MET A 1 -13.19 18.78 20.67
C MET A 1 -13.90 17.68 19.91
N SER A 2 -15.24 17.64 20.04
CA SER A 2 -16.10 16.64 19.40
C SER A 2 -16.02 16.84 17.89
N VAL A 3 -15.82 15.77 17.14
CA VAL A 3 -15.96 15.83 15.68
C VAL A 3 -17.39 15.45 15.39
N ASP A 4 -18.15 16.40 14.88
CA ASP A 4 -19.49 16.18 14.41
C ASP A 4 -19.45 15.29 13.16
N LEU A 5 -20.30 14.26 13.12
CA LEU A 5 -20.49 13.42 11.93
C LEU A 5 -21.17 14.21 10.80
N ALA A 6 -21.73 15.38 11.12
CA ALA A 6 -22.35 16.30 10.17
C ALA A 6 -21.36 16.95 9.17
N ASP A 7 -20.06 17.07 9.49
CA ASP A 7 -19.05 17.64 8.57
C ASP A 7 -18.65 16.68 7.42
N LEU A 8 -19.27 15.50 7.37
CA LEU A 8 -19.24 14.57 6.23
C LEU A 8 -20.54 14.66 5.41
N SER A 9 -21.34 15.71 5.57
CA SER A 9 -22.48 15.95 4.70
C SER A 9 -22.00 16.18 3.27
N VAL A 10 -22.33 15.23 2.40
CA VAL A 10 -22.35 15.42 0.95
C VAL A 10 -23.26 16.61 0.70
N ASP A 11 -22.67 17.72 0.26
CA ASP A 11 -23.38 18.92 -0.14
C ASP A 11 -24.33 18.54 -1.29
N LYS A 12 -25.63 18.74 -1.10
CA LYS A 12 -26.66 18.22 -2.01
C LYS A 12 -27.02 19.18 -3.15
N ASP A 13 -26.39 20.34 -3.22
CA ASP A 13 -26.81 21.40 -4.14
C ASP A 13 -25.70 21.84 -5.09
N THR A 14 -25.23 20.93 -5.95
CA THR A 14 -24.66 21.30 -7.25
C THR A 14 -25.00 20.26 -8.31
N GLU A 15 -25.97 20.59 -9.17
CA GLU A 15 -26.18 19.95 -10.48
C GLU A 15 -24.87 20.03 -11.27
N GLY A 16 -24.14 18.91 -11.32
CA GLY A 16 -22.80 18.80 -11.90
C GLY A 16 -21.81 17.95 -11.12
N ALA A 17 -22.20 17.37 -9.97
CA ALA A 17 -21.37 16.46 -9.19
C ALA A 17 -20.97 15.24 -10.03
N ARG A 18 -19.72 15.22 -10.52
CA ARG A 18 -19.02 13.97 -10.83
C ARG A 18 -19.16 13.08 -9.60
N GLU A 19 -19.55 11.83 -9.77
CA GLU A 19 -19.59 10.84 -8.69
C GLU A 19 -18.27 10.90 -7.91
N ASP A 20 -18.31 11.39 -6.66
CA ASP A 20 -17.13 11.48 -5.80
C ASP A 20 -16.52 10.08 -5.65
N LEU A 21 -15.41 9.83 -6.34
CA LEU A 21 -14.78 8.52 -6.35
C LEU A 21 -14.31 8.18 -4.93
N VAL A 22 -14.45 6.92 -4.52
CA VAL A 22 -14.01 6.43 -3.19
C VAL A 22 -12.56 6.82 -2.88
N ILE A 23 -11.72 6.88 -3.91
CA ILE A 23 -10.32 7.31 -3.79
C ILE A 23 -10.18 8.76 -3.31
N GLU A 24 -11.01 9.68 -3.80
CA GLU A 24 -10.93 11.09 -3.42
C GLU A 24 -11.26 11.26 -1.93
N GLY A 25 -12.29 10.56 -1.45
CA GLY A 25 -12.62 10.51 -0.02
C GLY A 25 -11.47 9.95 0.82
N VAL A 26 -10.76 8.92 0.34
CA VAL A 26 -9.58 8.36 1.01
C VAL A 26 -8.40 9.33 0.99
N LEU A 27 -8.14 10.03 -0.12
CA LEU A 27 -7.08 11.04 -0.20
C LEU A 27 -7.35 12.22 0.75
N GLN A 28 -8.59 12.72 0.79
CA GLN A 28 -9.00 13.77 1.74
C GLN A 28 -8.81 13.32 3.19
N LEU A 29 -9.05 12.03 3.47
CA LEU A 29 -8.85 11.46 4.79
C LEU A 29 -7.36 11.43 5.17
N LEU A 30 -6.51 10.97 4.25
CA LEU A 30 -5.06 10.96 4.41
C LEU A 30 -4.54 12.36 4.68
N GLU A 31 -4.98 13.37 3.94
CA GLU A 31 -4.54 14.75 4.08
C GLU A 31 -4.78 15.33 5.48
N ARG A 32 -5.78 14.83 6.20
CA ARG A 32 -6.14 15.28 7.56
C ARG A 32 -5.29 14.62 8.65
N ALA A 33 -4.45 13.64 8.31
CA ALA A 33 -3.58 12.95 9.27
C ALA A 33 -2.57 13.91 9.90
N ARG A 34 -2.28 13.68 11.18
CA ARG A 34 -1.43 14.54 12.01
C ARG A 34 -0.22 13.83 12.61
N ARG A 35 -0.23 12.51 12.72
CA ARG A 35 0.82 11.73 13.40
C ARG A 35 1.33 10.60 12.53
N ASP A 36 0.43 9.74 12.09
CA ASP A 36 0.80 8.55 11.35
C ASP A 36 -0.27 8.12 10.35
N VAL A 37 0.21 7.54 9.25
CA VAL A 37 -0.56 6.89 8.20
C VAL A 37 0.09 5.53 7.96
N LEU A 38 -0.73 4.48 7.97
CA LEU A 38 -0.33 3.12 7.62
C LEU A 38 -1.24 2.63 6.50
N VAL A 39 -0.64 2.38 5.34
CA VAL A 39 -1.31 1.89 4.14
C VAL A 39 -0.94 0.42 3.93
N VAL A 40 -1.95 -0.41 3.70
CA VAL A 40 -1.78 -1.81 3.31
C VAL A 40 -2.62 -2.02 2.06
N SER A 41 -1.97 -2.33 0.95
CA SER A 41 -2.65 -2.60 -0.31
C SER A 41 -1.83 -3.57 -1.15
N PRO A 42 -2.43 -4.62 -1.73
CA PRO A 42 -1.69 -5.60 -2.50
C PRO A 42 -1.19 -5.09 -3.85
N TYR A 43 -1.88 -4.09 -4.40
CA TYR A 43 -1.54 -3.41 -5.64
C TYR A 43 -1.54 -1.92 -5.33
N PHE A 44 -0.35 -1.39 -5.02
CA PHE A 44 -0.18 -0.02 -4.60
C PHE A 44 0.48 0.80 -5.70
N VAL A 45 -0.32 1.57 -6.44
CA VAL A 45 0.15 2.49 -7.48
C VAL A 45 -0.34 3.89 -7.11
N PRO A 46 0.46 4.69 -6.39
CA PRO A 46 -0.02 5.91 -5.77
C PRO A 46 -0.48 6.97 -6.79
N GLY A 47 0.14 7.02 -7.97
CA GLY A 47 -0.07 8.08 -8.94
C GLY A 47 0.32 9.47 -8.39
N GLU A 48 0.24 10.50 -9.23
CA GLU A 48 0.72 11.84 -8.84
C GLU A 48 -0.10 12.49 -7.72
N GLN A 49 -1.41 12.21 -7.65
CA GLN A 49 -2.27 12.80 -6.62
C GLN A 49 -1.88 12.32 -5.22
N MET A 50 -1.75 11.00 -5.01
CA MET A 50 -1.37 10.44 -3.73
C MET A 50 0.08 10.76 -3.39
N MET A 51 0.98 10.81 -4.38
CA MET A 51 2.35 11.29 -4.18
C MET A 51 2.37 12.72 -3.62
N GLY A 52 1.52 13.62 -4.13
CA GLY A 52 1.36 14.97 -3.59
C GLY A 52 0.82 14.97 -2.15
N VAL A 53 -0.13 14.09 -1.83
CA VAL A 53 -0.64 13.92 -0.45
C VAL A 53 0.48 13.46 0.49
N PHE A 54 1.25 12.44 0.11
CA PHE A 54 2.37 11.98 0.92
C PHE A 54 3.44 13.04 1.10
N GLN A 55 3.77 13.80 0.05
CA GLN A 55 4.71 14.92 0.18
C GLN A 55 4.24 15.94 1.23
N ARG A 56 2.96 16.34 1.19
CA ARG A 56 2.38 17.25 2.18
C ARG A 56 2.36 16.65 3.59
N LEU A 57 2.09 15.36 3.73
CA LEU A 57 2.12 14.67 5.01
C LEU A 57 3.53 14.63 5.61
N ARG A 58 4.51 14.21 4.81
CA ARG A 58 5.91 14.12 5.20
C ARG A 58 6.50 15.49 5.53
N ALA A 59 6.14 16.53 4.80
CA ALA A 59 6.52 17.92 5.11
C ALA A 59 6.01 18.41 6.48
N ARG A 60 4.91 17.85 6.98
CA ARG A 60 4.38 18.14 8.33
C ARG A 60 4.95 17.21 9.42
N GLY A 61 5.89 16.32 9.08
CA GLY A 61 6.46 15.34 10.00
C GLY A 61 5.52 14.17 10.31
N VAL A 62 4.46 13.96 9.51
CA VAL A 62 3.58 12.79 9.66
C VAL A 62 4.32 11.54 9.20
N ARG A 63 4.32 10.49 10.02
CA ARG A 63 4.88 9.19 9.65
C ARG A 63 4.01 8.53 8.58
N VAL A 64 4.59 8.00 7.51
CA VAL A 64 3.85 7.32 6.44
C VAL A 64 4.53 6.00 6.18
N ARG A 65 3.77 4.92 6.29
CA ARG A 65 4.21 3.54 6.03
C ARG A 65 3.32 2.90 4.99
N VAL A 66 3.92 2.13 4.10
CA VAL A 66 3.20 1.37 3.08
C VAL A 66 3.68 -0.08 3.10
N LEU A 67 2.74 -1.01 3.17
CA LEU A 67 2.94 -2.44 2.98
C LEU A 67 2.24 -2.87 1.69
N THR A 68 3.00 -3.48 0.78
CA THR A 68 2.50 -4.02 -0.50
C THR A 68 3.11 -5.38 -0.81
N ASN A 69 2.58 -6.05 -1.84
CA ASN A 69 3.20 -7.27 -2.35
C ASN A 69 4.55 -6.96 -3.03
N SER A 70 5.51 -7.88 -2.88
CA SER A 70 6.71 -7.94 -3.73
C SER A 70 6.35 -8.46 -5.11
N LEU A 71 7.27 -8.34 -6.08
CA LEU A 71 7.04 -8.87 -7.43
C LEU A 71 6.66 -10.36 -7.41
N ALA A 72 7.29 -11.09 -6.51
CA ALA A 72 7.16 -12.52 -6.37
C ALA A 72 5.89 -12.95 -5.62
N SER A 73 5.32 -12.07 -4.77
CA SER A 73 4.07 -12.30 -4.04
C SER A 73 2.84 -11.70 -4.75
N ASN A 74 3.02 -11.28 -6.02
CA ASN A 74 2.03 -10.59 -6.82
C ASN A 74 1.54 -11.48 -7.98
N ASP A 75 0.23 -11.71 -8.07
CA ASP A 75 -0.46 -12.41 -9.16
C ASP A 75 -0.80 -11.49 -10.36
N ALA A 76 -0.55 -10.19 -10.21
CA ALA A 76 -0.65 -9.16 -11.25
C ALA A 76 0.70 -8.44 -11.45
N PRO A 77 1.66 -9.04 -12.20
CA PRO A 77 3.00 -8.48 -12.41
C PRO A 77 3.02 -7.07 -13.01
N LEU A 78 1.96 -6.69 -13.73
CA LEU A 78 1.82 -5.37 -14.33
C LEU A 78 1.65 -4.30 -13.25
N ALA A 79 0.75 -4.48 -12.28
CA ALA A 79 0.57 -3.52 -11.17
C ALA A 79 1.88 -3.30 -10.37
N HIS A 80 2.71 -4.35 -10.24
CA HIS A 80 4.04 -4.22 -9.66
C HIS A 80 4.95 -3.26 -10.43
N VAL A 81 4.90 -3.29 -11.76
CA VAL A 81 5.65 -2.33 -12.60
C VAL A 81 5.23 -0.91 -12.31
N GLY A 82 3.92 -0.66 -12.20
CA GLY A 82 3.37 0.66 -11.90
C GLY A 82 3.93 1.19 -10.59
N TYR A 83 3.82 0.37 -9.53
CA TYR A 83 4.40 0.64 -8.22
C TYR A 83 5.93 0.88 -8.26
N ALA A 84 6.67 -0.01 -8.95
CA ALA A 84 8.14 0.00 -8.97
C ALA A 84 8.72 1.34 -9.43
N ARG A 85 8.03 2.06 -10.33
CA ARG A 85 8.40 3.40 -10.81
C ARG A 85 8.38 4.48 -9.72
N TYR A 86 7.56 4.30 -8.68
CA TYR A 86 7.38 5.28 -7.61
C TYR A 86 8.29 5.02 -6.40
N ARG A 87 8.90 3.82 -6.26
CA ARG A 87 9.69 3.44 -5.05
C ARG A 87 10.73 4.49 -4.66
N GLN A 88 11.59 4.89 -5.59
CA GLN A 88 12.65 5.86 -5.29
C GLN A 88 12.08 7.22 -4.85
N ARG A 89 11.01 7.69 -5.50
CA ARG A 89 10.35 8.96 -5.15
C ARG A 89 9.67 8.87 -3.78
N LEU A 90 9.03 7.76 -3.45
CA LEU A 90 8.42 7.50 -2.15
C LEU A 90 9.48 7.50 -1.03
N LEU A 91 10.60 6.79 -1.23
CA LEU A 91 11.71 6.76 -0.29
C LEU A 91 12.35 8.15 -0.12
N ALA A 92 12.50 8.91 -1.21
CA ALA A 92 13.00 10.28 -1.16
C ALA A 92 12.08 11.24 -0.38
N LEU A 93 10.77 10.98 -0.35
CA LEU A 93 9.81 11.69 0.52
C LEU A 93 9.91 11.27 1.99
N GLY A 94 10.64 10.19 2.30
CA GLY A 94 10.71 9.60 3.64
C GLY A 94 9.51 8.70 3.97
N VAL A 95 8.83 8.16 2.95
CA VAL A 95 7.85 7.09 3.13
C VAL A 95 8.61 5.81 3.47
N GLU A 96 8.17 5.12 4.53
CA GLU A 96 8.71 3.82 4.91
C GLU A 96 8.00 2.74 4.08
N LEU A 97 8.75 2.07 3.19
CA LEU A 97 8.20 1.06 2.28
C LEU A 97 8.54 -0.35 2.73
N TYR A 98 7.55 -1.22 2.63
CA TYR A 98 7.65 -2.64 2.95
C TYR A 98 7.03 -3.50 1.86
N GLU A 99 7.73 -4.57 1.50
CA GLU A 99 7.28 -5.56 0.52
C GLU A 99 7.21 -6.95 1.15
N MET A 100 6.07 -7.63 0.95
CA MET A 100 5.83 -8.97 1.51
C MET A 100 6.77 -10.02 0.93
N HIS A 101 7.31 -10.88 1.81
CA HIS A 101 8.02 -12.10 1.43
C HIS A 101 7.06 -13.12 0.83
N ALA A 102 7.44 -13.72 -0.31
CA ALA A 102 6.51 -14.53 -1.11
C ALA A 102 6.33 -15.95 -0.56
N LEU A 103 7.24 -16.46 0.28
CA LEU A 103 7.26 -17.86 0.73
C LEU A 103 7.03 -17.97 2.25
N GLN A 104 5.79 -17.93 2.71
CA GLN A 104 5.49 -18.24 4.13
C GLN A 104 5.39 -19.76 4.38
N ARG A 105 6.07 -20.26 5.42
CA ARG A 105 5.83 -21.61 5.96
C ARG A 105 4.62 -21.60 6.89
N GLY A 106 3.65 -22.49 6.64
CA GLY A 106 2.78 -23.08 7.67
C GLY A 106 1.73 -22.18 8.35
N MET A 107 0.45 -22.57 8.19
CA MET A 107 -0.67 -22.31 9.12
C MET A 107 -0.98 -20.89 9.65
N ALA A 108 -0.39 -19.80 9.18
CA ALA A 108 -0.93 -18.44 9.40
C ALA A 108 -2.15 -18.16 8.49
N ARG A 109 -3.14 -19.06 8.52
CA ARG A 109 -4.35 -19.06 7.67
C ARG A 109 -5.48 -18.17 8.18
N THR A 110 -5.21 -17.13 8.95
CA THR A 110 -6.31 -16.37 9.56
C THR A 110 -5.96 -14.89 9.60
N VAL A 111 -6.70 -14.10 8.82
CA VAL A 111 -6.78 -12.62 8.70
C VAL A 111 -6.28 -12.04 7.37
N VAL A 112 -5.38 -12.69 6.62
CA VAL A 112 -4.94 -12.22 5.29
C VAL A 112 -5.28 -13.27 4.22
N GLY A 113 -6.19 -12.91 3.30
CA GLY A 113 -6.93 -13.83 2.43
C GLY A 113 -6.09 -14.74 1.54
N SER A 114 -6.56 -15.98 1.37
CA SER A 114 -5.93 -17.02 0.54
C SER A 114 -6.54 -17.07 -0.87
N SER A 115 -5.71 -17.14 -1.90
CA SER A 115 -6.05 -17.74 -3.20
C SER A 115 -5.04 -18.85 -3.52
N GLY A 116 -5.54 -20.04 -3.86
CA GLY A 116 -4.81 -21.31 -3.76
C GLY A 116 -3.87 -21.66 -4.91
N GLY A 117 -2.96 -22.61 -4.62
CA GLY A 117 -2.22 -23.43 -5.60
C GLY A 117 -0.71 -23.23 -5.60
N GLY A 118 0.02 -23.89 -4.68
CA GLY A 118 1.48 -23.81 -4.52
C GLY A 118 1.89 -22.65 -3.59
N SER A 119 2.46 -22.98 -2.43
CA SER A 119 2.63 -22.14 -1.23
C SER A 119 3.36 -20.80 -1.47
N ARG A 120 2.67 -19.80 -2.03
CA ARG A 120 3.08 -18.40 -2.04
C ARG A 120 2.09 -17.60 -1.20
N ALA A 121 2.59 -16.81 -0.25
CA ALA A 121 1.78 -15.87 0.51
C ALA A 121 1.47 -14.66 -0.37
N SER A 122 0.22 -14.19 -0.38
CA SER A 122 -0.17 -12.95 -1.04
C SER A 122 -0.93 -12.09 -0.04
N LEU A 123 -0.52 -10.82 0.07
CA LEU A 123 -1.31 -9.81 0.77
C LEU A 123 -2.63 -9.64 0.02
N HIS A 124 -3.76 -9.61 0.72
CA HIS A 124 -5.04 -9.29 0.08
C HIS A 124 -5.88 -8.30 0.92
N ALA A 125 -5.35 -7.85 2.04
CA ALA A 125 -5.96 -6.81 2.86
C ALA A 125 -5.82 -5.45 2.16
N LYS A 126 -6.92 -4.69 2.11
CA LYS A 126 -6.90 -3.26 1.78
C LYS A 126 -7.31 -2.51 3.03
N LEU A 127 -6.33 -1.91 3.67
CA LEU A 127 -6.47 -1.32 4.99
C LEU A 127 -5.69 0.00 5.01
N LEU A 128 -6.33 1.01 5.59
CA LEU A 128 -5.71 2.28 5.94
C LEU A 128 -5.94 2.52 7.43
N VAL A 129 -4.88 2.85 8.16
CA VAL A 129 -4.97 3.35 9.53
C VAL A 129 -4.45 4.78 9.58
N VAL A 130 -5.22 5.68 10.19
CA VAL A 130 -4.86 7.10 10.35
C VAL A 130 -4.85 7.49 11.82
N ASP A 131 -3.73 8.07 12.27
CA ASP A 131 -3.49 8.58 13.63
C ASP A 131 -3.82 7.57 14.76
N GLY A 132 -3.75 6.26 14.49
CA GLY A 132 -4.16 5.21 15.44
C GLY A 132 -5.60 5.33 15.96
N ARG A 133 -6.51 5.96 15.20
CA ARG A 133 -7.90 6.24 15.66
C ARG A 133 -8.98 5.97 14.62
N LEU A 134 -8.57 5.79 13.38
CA LEU A 134 -9.46 5.65 12.24
C LEU A 134 -8.93 4.53 11.35
N VAL A 135 -9.83 3.67 10.93
CA VAL A 135 -9.56 2.52 10.10
C VAL A 135 -10.46 2.62 8.87
N ALA A 136 -9.88 2.54 7.67
CA ALA A 136 -10.63 2.31 6.45
C ALA A 136 -10.29 0.90 5.94
N VAL A 137 -11.32 0.09 5.72
CA VAL A 137 -11.18 -1.27 5.16
C VAL A 137 -12.17 -1.41 4.03
N GLY A 138 -11.74 -1.98 2.90
CA GLY A 138 -12.59 -2.04 1.73
C GLY A 138 -12.09 -3.00 0.66
N SER A 139 -12.71 -2.89 -0.51
CA SER A 139 -12.33 -3.59 -1.74
C SER A 139 -11.30 -2.80 -2.57
N MET A 140 -11.17 -1.49 -2.33
CA MET A 140 -10.35 -0.60 -3.15
C MET A 140 -8.87 -0.91 -2.99
N ASN A 141 -8.26 -1.35 -4.08
CA ASN A 141 -6.80 -1.31 -4.21
C ASN A 141 -6.41 0.14 -4.50
N LEU A 142 -5.30 0.61 -3.93
CA LEU A 142 -4.84 1.98 -4.12
C LEU A 142 -4.05 2.08 -5.44
N ASP A 143 -4.71 1.70 -6.55
CA ASP A 143 -4.18 1.73 -7.91
C ASP A 143 -5.16 2.42 -8.86
N LEU A 144 -4.68 2.82 -10.04
CA LEU A 144 -5.46 3.63 -10.99
C LEU A 144 -6.53 2.78 -11.69
N ARG A 145 -6.28 1.48 -11.90
CA ARG A 145 -7.25 0.57 -12.51
C ARG A 145 -8.50 0.38 -11.64
N SER A 146 -8.35 0.13 -10.34
CA SER A 146 -9.45 0.03 -9.36
C SER A 146 -10.29 1.30 -9.36
N GLN A 147 -9.65 2.47 -9.43
CA GLN A 147 -10.32 3.77 -9.52
C GLN A 147 -11.15 3.95 -10.80
N LEU A 148 -10.66 3.46 -11.94
CA LEU A 148 -11.27 3.71 -13.24
C LEU A 148 -12.26 2.63 -13.69
N GLN A 149 -12.20 1.42 -13.12
CA GLN A 149 -12.90 0.25 -13.69
C GLN A 149 -13.79 -0.51 -12.71
N ASN A 150 -13.68 -0.29 -11.40
CA ASN A 150 -14.39 -1.09 -10.41
C ASN A 150 -15.39 -0.27 -9.58
N SER A 151 -16.49 -0.92 -9.20
CA SER A 151 -17.33 -0.44 -8.10
C SER A 151 -16.70 -0.83 -6.77
N GLU A 152 -16.19 0.16 -6.06
CA GLU A 152 -15.48 -0.04 -4.79
C GLU A 152 -16.35 0.32 -3.59
N VAL A 153 -16.18 -0.41 -2.49
CA VAL A 153 -16.78 -0.08 -1.19
C VAL A 153 -15.69 0.02 -0.14
N THR A 154 -15.75 1.08 0.67
CA THR A 154 -14.84 1.28 1.81
C THR A 154 -15.65 1.60 3.06
N LEU A 155 -15.42 0.84 4.12
CA LEU A 155 -15.99 1.08 5.43
C LEU A 155 -15.02 1.92 6.25
N LEU A 156 -15.48 3.09 6.67
CA LEU A 156 -14.72 3.99 7.54
C LEU A 156 -15.15 3.82 9.00
N ILE A 157 -14.25 3.32 9.84
CA ILE A 157 -14.51 3.00 11.24
C ILE A 157 -13.65 3.89 12.15
N ARG A 158 -14.30 4.74 12.94
CA ARG A 158 -13.64 5.56 13.95
C ARG A 158 -13.59 4.83 15.29
N SER A 159 -12.52 4.08 15.52
CA SER A 159 -12.32 3.31 16.75
C SER A 159 -10.84 3.20 17.08
N ARG A 160 -10.43 3.73 18.24
CA ARG A 160 -9.05 3.60 18.73
C ARG A 160 -8.67 2.15 19.06
N PRO A 161 -9.53 1.36 19.74
CA PRO A 161 -9.22 -0.06 19.97
C PRO A 161 -8.97 -0.82 18.66
N LEU A 162 -9.88 -0.67 17.68
CA LEU A 162 -9.75 -1.36 16.40
C LEU A 162 -8.52 -0.88 15.60
N ALA A 163 -8.25 0.42 15.60
CA ALA A 163 -7.05 0.97 14.95
C ALA A 163 -5.75 0.44 15.59
N GLY A 164 -5.73 0.31 16.93
CA GLY A 164 -4.60 -0.28 17.65
C GLY A 164 -4.39 -1.75 17.33
N GLU A 165 -5.46 -2.54 17.29
CA GLU A 165 -5.40 -3.96 16.89
C GLU A 165 -4.92 -4.12 15.45
N ALA A 166 -5.52 -3.39 14.51
CA ALA A 166 -5.14 -3.41 13.10
C ALA A 166 -3.67 -3.02 12.92
N THR A 167 -3.21 -1.97 13.62
CA THR A 167 -1.80 -1.56 13.60
C THR A 167 -0.90 -2.66 14.14
N THR A 168 -1.27 -3.30 15.26
CA THR A 168 -0.46 -4.37 15.87
C THR A 168 -0.32 -5.58 14.94
N ILE A 169 -1.39 -5.96 14.24
CA ILE A 169 -1.36 -7.05 13.26
C ILE A 169 -0.38 -6.72 12.13
N VAL A 170 -0.48 -5.52 11.57
CA VAL A 170 0.39 -5.11 10.46
C VAL A 170 1.84 -4.97 10.92
N GLU A 171 2.11 -4.38 12.08
CA GLU A 171 3.47 -4.24 12.62
C GLU A 171 4.15 -5.59 12.83
N ARG A 172 3.41 -6.61 13.24
CA ARG A 172 3.94 -7.99 13.31
C ARG A 172 4.36 -8.46 11.92
N THR A 173 3.50 -8.29 10.91
CA THR A 173 3.84 -8.62 9.52
C THR A 173 5.07 -7.85 9.03
N LEU A 174 5.20 -6.56 9.36
CA LEU A 174 6.38 -5.77 9.00
C LEU A 174 7.66 -6.30 9.67
N ALA A 175 7.55 -6.86 10.87
CA ALA A 175 8.67 -7.34 11.67
C ALA A 175 9.05 -8.81 11.39
N GLU A 176 8.19 -9.58 10.73
CA GLU A 176 8.39 -11.03 10.56
C GLU A 176 8.39 -11.47 9.08
N ASP A 177 7.60 -10.79 8.23
CA ASP A 177 7.21 -11.32 6.92
C ASP A 177 7.42 -10.32 5.75
N ALA A 178 8.08 -9.19 6.00
CA ALA A 178 8.28 -8.16 4.97
C ALA A 178 9.71 -7.64 4.94
N TRP A 179 10.22 -7.38 3.74
CA TRP A 179 11.42 -6.59 3.58
C TRP A 179 11.12 -5.12 3.75
N ARG A 180 11.98 -4.41 4.49
CA ARG A 180 12.03 -2.96 4.46
C ARG A 180 12.92 -2.50 3.31
N ILE A 181 12.41 -1.60 2.48
CA ILE A 181 13.15 -1.11 1.32
C ILE A 181 13.90 0.16 1.69
N GLU A 182 15.17 0.23 1.33
CA GLU A 182 16.00 1.42 1.49
C GLU A 182 16.70 1.78 0.19
N ALA A 183 16.92 3.09 -0.01
CA ALA A 183 17.69 3.58 -1.14
C ALA A 183 19.18 3.44 -0.83
N THR A 184 19.95 2.90 -1.78
CA THR A 184 21.41 2.80 -1.63
C THR A 184 22.08 4.13 -1.99
N PRO A 185 23.28 4.43 -1.48
CA PRO A 185 24.03 5.63 -1.84
C PRO A 185 24.31 5.76 -3.34
N GLN A 186 24.31 4.65 -4.08
CA GLN A 186 24.56 4.58 -5.53
C GLN A 186 23.28 4.79 -6.36
N GLY A 187 22.13 5.07 -5.74
CA GLY A 187 20.85 5.26 -6.41
C GLY A 187 20.12 3.95 -6.74
N GLY A 188 20.54 2.83 -6.14
CA GLY A 188 19.84 1.54 -6.19
C GLY A 188 18.85 1.39 -5.04
N LEU A 189 18.28 0.19 -4.92
CA LEU A 189 17.38 -0.21 -3.83
C LEU A 189 17.96 -1.44 -3.15
N HIS A 190 17.72 -1.55 -1.84
CA HIS A 190 18.09 -2.72 -1.05
C HIS A 190 16.90 -3.12 -0.17
N TRP A 191 16.62 -4.42 -0.12
CA TRP A 191 15.53 -5.02 0.64
C TRP A 191 16.12 -5.67 1.88
N HIS A 192 15.92 -5.05 3.04
CA HIS A 192 16.37 -5.56 4.33
C HIS A 192 15.36 -6.55 4.90
N ALA A 193 15.79 -7.79 5.10
CA ALA A 193 15.00 -8.80 5.78
C ALA A 193 14.88 -8.48 7.28
N PRO A 194 13.78 -8.88 7.93
CA PRO A 194 13.63 -8.70 9.36
C PRO A 194 14.68 -9.52 10.13
N PRO A 195 15.14 -9.04 11.31
CA PRO A 195 16.08 -9.79 12.12
C PRO A 195 15.54 -11.17 12.51
N GLY A 196 16.30 -12.23 12.18
CA GLY A 196 15.91 -13.62 12.49
C GLY A 196 14.93 -14.25 11.50
N ALA A 197 14.62 -13.58 10.39
CA ALA A 197 13.89 -14.17 9.28
C ALA A 197 14.64 -15.37 8.67
N ASP A 198 13.90 -16.30 8.07
CA ASP A 198 14.46 -17.44 7.35
C ASP A 198 14.83 -17.10 5.89
N PHE A 199 14.57 -15.86 5.47
CA PHE A 199 14.97 -15.25 4.21
C PHE A 199 15.98 -14.12 4.45
N GLY A 200 16.77 -13.82 3.42
CA GLY A 200 17.86 -12.85 3.50
C GLY A 200 17.57 -11.52 2.82
N ASP A 201 18.52 -10.60 2.99
CA ASP A 201 18.55 -9.33 2.27
C ASP A 201 18.67 -9.54 0.75
N ALA A 202 18.23 -8.56 -0.03
CA ALA A 202 18.33 -8.59 -1.49
C ALA A 202 18.71 -7.22 -2.11
N ASP A 203 19.48 -7.25 -3.19
CA ASP A 203 19.89 -6.06 -3.98
C ASP A 203 19.06 -5.88 -5.28
N GLY A 204 18.01 -6.68 -5.45
CA GLY A 204 17.10 -6.66 -6.58
C GLY A 204 15.77 -7.33 -6.22
N GLU A 205 14.81 -7.34 -7.14
CA GLU A 205 13.44 -7.85 -6.88
C GLU A 205 13.49 -9.26 -6.23
N PRO A 206 13.21 -9.36 -4.92
CA PRO A 206 13.42 -10.59 -4.19
C PRO A 206 12.40 -11.66 -4.62
N ASP A 207 12.77 -12.93 -4.53
CA ASP A 207 11.97 -14.11 -4.90
C ASP A 207 11.47 -14.18 -6.36
N ALA A 208 11.83 -13.20 -7.20
CA ALA A 208 11.49 -13.15 -8.62
C ALA A 208 12.58 -13.83 -9.46
N SER A 209 12.17 -14.58 -10.48
CA SER A 209 13.12 -15.18 -11.40
C SER A 209 13.78 -14.11 -12.28
N LEU A 210 15.05 -14.31 -12.65
CA LEU A 210 15.79 -13.39 -13.54
C LEU A 210 15.05 -13.15 -14.87
N GLY A 211 14.37 -14.17 -15.39
CA GLY A 211 13.56 -14.05 -16.61
C GLY A 211 12.33 -13.14 -16.42
N LEU A 212 11.64 -13.24 -15.28
CA LEU A 212 10.52 -12.36 -14.96
C LEU A 212 10.97 -10.91 -14.76
N GLN A 213 12.10 -10.72 -14.07
CA GLN A 213 12.71 -9.39 -13.89
C GLN A 213 13.05 -8.76 -15.24
N LEU A 214 13.70 -9.50 -16.15
CA LEU A 214 14.04 -9.01 -17.49
C LEU A 214 12.78 -8.68 -18.31
N LEU A 215 11.77 -9.54 -18.28
CA LEU A 215 10.51 -9.33 -18.98
C LEU A 215 9.84 -8.02 -18.54
N ILE A 216 9.83 -7.77 -17.23
CA ILE A 216 9.26 -6.55 -16.65
C ILE A 216 10.08 -5.32 -16.99
N GLN A 217 11.42 -5.40 -17.00
CA GLN A 217 12.24 -4.27 -17.44
C GLN A 217 12.01 -3.90 -18.91
N LEU A 218 11.72 -4.89 -19.76
CA LEU A 218 11.45 -4.68 -21.18
C LEU A 218 10.03 -4.16 -21.45
N LEU A 219 9.01 -4.77 -20.84
CA LEU A 219 7.61 -4.38 -21.04
C LEU A 219 7.22 -3.18 -20.19
N GLY A 220 7.94 -2.95 -19.10
CA GLY A 220 7.62 -1.96 -18.11
C GLY A 220 7.45 -0.57 -18.71
N PRO A 221 8.42 -0.01 -19.44
CA PRO A 221 8.31 1.31 -20.06
C PRO A 221 7.16 1.48 -21.06
N LEU A 222 6.57 0.39 -21.55
CA LEU A 222 5.49 0.39 -22.55
C LEU A 222 4.10 0.30 -21.94
N ALA A 223 3.99 -0.05 -20.65
CA ALA A 223 2.70 -0.16 -19.97
C ALA A 223 2.16 1.23 -19.57
N PRO A 224 1.00 1.67 -20.09
CA PRO A 224 0.37 2.92 -19.69
C PRO A 224 -0.03 2.86 -18.21
N ASP A 225 0.04 4.00 -17.52
CA ASP A 225 -0.39 4.10 -16.12
C ASP A 225 -1.86 3.69 -15.94
N GLU A 226 -2.71 3.85 -16.97
CA GLU A 226 -4.13 3.43 -16.90
C GLU A 226 -4.35 1.90 -16.94
N MET A 227 -3.32 1.12 -17.29
CA MET A 227 -3.33 -0.34 -17.28
C MET A 227 -2.71 -0.95 -16.00
N LEU A 228 -2.13 -0.10 -15.15
CA LEU A 228 -1.32 -0.43 -13.98
C LEU A 228 -2.09 -0.16 -12.68
#